data_AF-A0A0M4RAM9-F1
#
_entry.id   AF-A0A0M4RAM9-F1
#
_cell.length_a   1.000
_cell.length_b   1.000
_cell.length_c   1.000
_cell.angle_alpha   90.00
_cell.angle_beta   90.00
_cell.angle_gamma   90.00
#
_symmetry.space_group_name_H-M   'P 1'
#
loop_
_entity.id
_entity.type
_entity.pdbx_description
1 polymer ?
#
loop_
_entity_poly.entity_id
_entity_poly.type
_entity_poly.pdbx_seq_one_letter_code
_entity_poly.pdbx_strand_id
1 'polypeptide(L)'
;MLGLSSTKRAAILAIVVCALALTVAVPLHNFVAQRQELSDVSDRQQALEADVARLSADRARLSDPAEVEAQARARLGMVEPGETPYVPQFPAPPAPVVEDGQAEPGVPWFHTLWNDVVGDPRR
;
A
#
# COMPACT_ATOMS: atom_id res chain seq x y z
N MET A 1 37.72 1.05 -65.14
CA MET A 1 36.35 0.85 -64.61
C MET A 1 36.39 0.13 -63.26
N LEU A 2 36.78 0.79 -62.17
CA LEU A 2 36.83 0.17 -60.82
C LEU A 2 36.13 0.98 -59.70
N GLY A 3 35.52 2.12 -60.01
CA GLY A 3 34.88 2.98 -58.99
C GLY A 3 33.53 2.48 -58.47
N LEU A 4 32.66 1.93 -59.35
CA LEU A 4 31.29 1.55 -58.96
C LEU A 4 31.21 0.27 -58.11
N SER A 5 32.12 -0.69 -58.32
CA SER A 5 32.09 -1.97 -57.60
C SER A 5 32.56 -1.82 -56.15
N SER A 6 33.56 -0.97 -55.87
CA SER A 6 33.99 -0.65 -54.51
C SER A 6 32.94 0.14 -53.75
N THR A 7 32.31 1.14 -54.36
CA THR A 7 31.24 1.92 -53.70
C THR A 7 30.02 1.06 -53.41
N LYS A 8 29.60 0.19 -54.35
CA LYS A 8 28.48 -0.75 -54.12
C LYS A 8 28.80 -1.76 -53.02
N ARG A 9 30.01 -2.32 -53.00
CA ARG A 9 30.45 -3.23 -51.93
C ARG A 9 30.53 -2.53 -50.57
N ALA A 10 31.06 -1.30 -50.53
CA ALA A 10 31.10 -0.49 -49.32
C ALA A 10 29.69 -0.15 -48.80
N ALA A 11 28.76 0.19 -49.68
CA ALA A 11 27.37 0.44 -49.32
C ALA A 11 26.69 -0.81 -48.75
N ILE A 12 26.90 -1.98 -49.36
CA ILE A 12 26.40 -3.27 -48.83
C ILE A 12 27.00 -3.55 -47.45
N LEU A 13 28.30 -3.33 -47.27
CA LEU A 13 29.00 -3.56 -46.00
C LEU A 13 28.47 -2.62 -44.89
N ALA A 14 28.23 -1.35 -45.21
CA ALA A 14 27.62 -0.39 -44.30
C ALA A 14 26.19 -0.81 -43.89
N ILE A 15 25.37 -1.28 -44.83
CA ILE A 15 24.02 -1.78 -44.53
C ILE A 15 24.09 -3.02 -43.63
N VAL A 16 25.01 -3.95 -43.90
CA VAL A 16 25.20 -5.15 -43.05
C VAL A 16 25.64 -4.77 -41.65
N VAL A 17 26.57 -3.83 -41.49
CA VAL A 17 27.00 -3.32 -40.17
C VAL A 17 25.85 -2.64 -39.45
N CYS A 18 25.06 -1.80 -40.13
CA CYS A 18 23.87 -1.18 -39.56
C CYS A 18 22.82 -2.23 -39.14
N ALA A 19 22.60 -3.26 -39.96
CA ALA A 19 21.69 -4.34 -39.63
C ALA A 19 22.17 -5.11 -38.39
N LEU A 20 23.46 -5.46 -38.32
CA LEU A 20 24.06 -6.13 -37.16
C LEU A 20 23.93 -5.27 -35.89
N ALA A 21 24.22 -3.97 -36.01
CA ALA A 21 24.10 -3.02 -34.91
C ALA A 21 22.66 -2.92 -34.40
N LEU A 22 21.66 -2.86 -35.29
CA LEU A 22 20.24 -2.84 -34.91
C LEU A 22 19.80 -4.17 -34.29
N THR A 23 20.26 -5.30 -34.82
CA THR A 23 19.98 -6.64 -34.26
C THR A 23 20.51 -6.79 -32.84
N VAL A 24 21.65 -6.16 -32.50
CA VAL A 24 22.26 -6.21 -31.16
C VAL A 24 21.76 -5.09 -30.24
N ALA A 25 21.37 -3.94 -30.78
CA ALA A 25 20.89 -2.80 -29.99
C ALA A 25 19.53 -3.09 -29.30
N VAL A 26 18.63 -3.84 -29.96
CA VAL A 26 17.33 -4.23 -29.39
C VAL A 26 17.47 -5.14 -28.15
N PRO A 27 18.26 -6.24 -28.17
CA PRO A 27 18.42 -7.10 -26.99
C PRO A 27 19.14 -6.41 -25.83
N LEU A 28 19.98 -5.40 -26.06
CA LEU A 28 20.67 -4.69 -24.99
C LEU A 28 19.70 -3.87 -24.11
N HIS A 29 18.68 -3.27 -24.70
CA HIS A 29 17.61 -2.59 -23.95
C HIS A 29 16.80 -3.57 -23.09
N ASN A 30 16.54 -4.78 -23.62
CA ASN A 30 15.76 -5.80 -22.93
C ASN A 30 16.51 -6.44 -21.74
N PHE A 31 17.84 -6.53 -21.82
CA PHE A 31 18.67 -7.16 -20.81
C PHE A 31 18.77 -6.35 -19.51
N VAL A 32 18.66 -5.02 -19.60
CA VAL A 32 18.69 -4.12 -18.43
C VAL A 32 17.35 -4.15 -17.68
N ALA A 33 16.23 -4.26 -18.40
CA ALA A 33 14.90 -4.39 -17.82
C ALA A 33 14.69 -5.72 -17.07
N GLN A 34 15.25 -6.83 -17.59
CA GLN A 34 15.11 -8.16 -16.95
C GLN A 34 15.76 -8.27 -15.56
N ARG A 35 16.83 -7.50 -15.28
CA ARG A 35 17.48 -7.56 -13.96
C ARG A 35 16.66 -6.91 -12.85
N GLN A 36 15.89 -5.87 -13.18
CA GLN A 36 15.03 -5.18 -12.21
C GLN A 36 13.81 -6.02 -11.86
N GLU A 37 13.29 -6.78 -12.82
CA GLU A 37 12.15 -7.67 -12.59
C GLU A 37 12.52 -8.83 -11.65
N LEU A 38 13.74 -9.36 -11.75
CA LEU A 38 14.23 -10.41 -10.84
C LEU A 38 14.43 -9.91 -9.40
N SER A 39 14.99 -8.71 -9.20
CA SER A 39 15.13 -8.14 -7.86
C SER A 39 13.76 -7.88 -7.24
N ASP A 40 12.86 -7.25 -7.99
CA ASP A 40 11.52 -6.91 -7.51
C ASP A 40 10.70 -8.16 -7.17
N VAL A 41 10.79 -9.22 -7.97
CA VAL A 41 10.10 -10.48 -7.69
C VAL A 41 10.68 -11.15 -6.44
N SER A 42 12.00 -11.14 -6.25
CA SER A 42 12.64 -11.73 -5.07
C SER A 42 12.31 -10.97 -3.78
N ASP A 43 12.29 -9.64 -3.81
CA ASP A 43 11.96 -8.80 -2.67
C ASP A 43 10.48 -8.98 -2.28
N ARG A 44 9.59 -9.06 -3.28
CA ARG A 44 8.17 -9.37 -3.04
C ARG A 44 7.98 -10.75 -2.42
N GLN A 45 8.71 -11.75 -2.89
CA GLN A 45 8.63 -13.10 -2.33
C GLN A 45 9.03 -13.11 -0.85
N GLN A 46 10.14 -12.47 -0.49
CA GLN A 46 10.58 -12.38 0.91
C GLN A 46 9.57 -11.64 1.78
N ALA A 47 9.00 -10.54 1.30
CA ALA A 47 7.96 -9.81 2.02
C ALA A 47 6.70 -10.66 2.26
N LEU A 48 6.24 -11.38 1.23
CA LEU A 48 5.09 -12.28 1.31
C LEU A 48 5.33 -13.43 2.29
N GLU A 49 6.52 -14.03 2.27
CA GLU A 49 6.89 -15.09 3.21
C GLU A 49 6.89 -14.59 4.67
N ALA A 50 7.42 -13.38 4.91
CA ALA A 50 7.38 -12.74 6.22
C ALA A 50 5.95 -12.44 6.70
N ASP A 51 5.07 -12.00 5.80
CA ASP A 51 3.67 -11.74 6.12
C ASP A 51 2.92 -13.03 6.47
N VAL A 52 3.14 -14.11 5.72
CA VAL A 52 2.55 -15.42 6.01
C VAL A 52 3.03 -15.93 7.38
N ALA A 53 4.31 -15.79 7.70
CA ALA A 53 4.86 -16.17 9.00
C ALA A 53 4.22 -15.36 10.14
N ARG A 54 4.07 -14.04 9.98
CA ARG A 54 3.41 -13.17 10.96
C ARG A 54 1.94 -13.53 11.15
N LEU A 55 1.18 -13.64 10.06
CA LEU A 55 -0.26 -13.93 10.08
C LEU A 55 -0.55 -15.32 10.63
N SER A 56 0.29 -16.31 10.33
CA SER A 56 0.16 -17.66 10.90
C SER A 56 0.43 -17.65 12.41
N ALA A 57 1.40 -16.87 12.89
CA ALA A 57 1.65 -16.70 14.32
C ALA A 57 0.49 -15.96 15.02
N ASP A 58 -0.07 -14.92 14.39
CA ASP A 58 -1.28 -14.24 14.89
C ASP A 58 -2.47 -15.19 14.96
N ARG A 59 -2.70 -15.99 13.92
CA ARG A 59 -3.75 -16.99 13.89
C ARG A 59 -3.57 -18.05 14.97
N ALA A 60 -2.33 -18.49 15.21
CA ALA A 60 -2.03 -19.43 16.29
C ALA A 60 -2.33 -18.83 17.67
N ARG A 61 -1.96 -17.57 17.92
CA ARG A 61 -2.34 -16.86 19.15
C ARG A 61 -3.85 -16.74 19.34
N LEU A 62 -4.55 -16.39 18.26
CA LEU A 62 -6.01 -16.22 18.25
C LEU A 62 -6.79 -17.53 18.15
N SER A 63 -6.11 -18.68 18.09
CA SER A 63 -6.75 -20.00 18.04
C SER A 63 -7.19 -20.51 19.41
N ASP A 64 -6.68 -19.90 20.50
CA ASP A 64 -7.12 -20.20 21.85
C ASP A 64 -8.43 -19.44 22.14
N PRO A 65 -9.56 -20.14 22.38
CA PRO A 65 -10.82 -19.49 22.71
C PRO A 65 -10.74 -18.60 23.95
N ALA A 66 -9.86 -18.90 24.92
CA ALA A 66 -9.69 -18.09 26.12
C ALA A 66 -9.14 -16.69 25.82
N GLU A 67 -8.24 -16.56 24.83
CA GLU A 67 -7.69 -15.27 24.39
C GLU A 67 -8.73 -14.43 23.64
N VAL A 68 -9.59 -15.08 22.85
CA VAL A 68 -10.69 -14.42 22.14
C VAL A 68 -11.72 -13.90 23.14
N GLU A 69 -12.10 -14.71 24.13
CA GLU A 69 -13.02 -14.32 25.21
C GLU A 69 -12.45 -13.18 26.06
N ALA A 70 -11.16 -13.23 26.40
CA ALA A 70 -10.48 -12.18 27.14
C ALA A 70 -10.48 -10.85 26.36
N GLN A 71 -10.18 -10.89 25.05
CA GLN A 71 -10.22 -9.69 24.20
C GLN A 71 -11.63 -9.17 23.97
N ALA A 72 -12.62 -10.05 23.77
CA ALA A 72 -14.02 -9.68 23.61
C ALA A 72 -14.57 -9.03 24.90
N ARG A 73 -14.22 -9.57 26.07
CA ARG A 73 -14.60 -8.99 27.36
C ARG A 73 -13.91 -7.64 27.60
N ALA A 74 -12.62 -7.53 27.30
CA ALA A 74 -11.84 -6.29 27.51
C ALA A 74 -12.22 -5.15 26.55
N ARG A 75 -12.46 -5.44 25.27
CA ARG A 75 -12.71 -4.41 24.24
C ARG A 75 -14.18 -4.16 23.96
N LEU A 76 -15.02 -5.19 24.04
CA LEU A 76 -16.43 -5.12 23.64
C LEU A 76 -17.38 -5.26 24.83
N GLY A 77 -16.88 -5.50 26.04
CA GLY A 77 -17.71 -5.75 27.22
C GLY A 77 -18.59 -6.99 27.08
N MET A 78 -18.19 -7.94 26.21
CA MET A 78 -18.95 -9.17 25.98
C MET A 78 -18.90 -10.07 27.21
N VAL A 79 -20.05 -10.65 27.55
CA VAL A 79 -20.23 -11.56 28.70
C VAL A 79 -20.86 -12.86 28.24
N GLU A 80 -20.61 -13.94 28.98
CA GLU A 80 -21.20 -15.24 28.68
C GLU A 80 -22.72 -15.21 28.89
N PRO A 81 -23.51 -16.02 28.13
CA PRO A 81 -24.95 -16.12 28.33
C PRO A 81 -25.29 -16.53 29.78
N GLY A 82 -25.84 -15.58 30.56
CA GLY A 82 -26.18 -15.78 31.98
C GLY A 82 -25.31 -14.99 32.98
N GLU A 83 -24.23 -14.33 32.54
CA GLU A 83 -23.46 -13.40 33.36
C GLU A 83 -24.10 -11.99 33.38
N THR A 84 -24.03 -11.28 34.51
CA THR A 84 -24.49 -9.89 34.64
C THR A 84 -23.27 -8.94 34.65
N PRO A 85 -23.13 -8.04 33.65
CA PRO A 85 -21.98 -7.13 33.60
C PRO A 85 -22.09 -6.03 34.66
N TYR A 86 -21.01 -5.80 35.41
CA TYR A 86 -20.90 -4.67 36.34
C TYR A 86 -19.96 -3.61 35.75
N VAL A 87 -20.51 -2.44 35.44
CA VAL A 87 -19.71 -1.28 35.01
C VAL A 87 -19.56 -0.32 36.21
N PRO A 88 -18.33 -0.05 36.68
CA PRO A 88 -18.13 0.91 37.76
C PRO A 88 -18.54 2.31 37.30
N GLN A 89 -19.50 2.92 37.98
CA GLN A 89 -19.86 4.32 37.78
C GLN A 89 -18.85 5.18 38.52
N PHE A 90 -18.00 5.89 37.79
CA PHE A 90 -17.17 6.95 38.35
C PHE A 90 -17.98 8.26 38.37
N PRO A 91 -17.81 9.11 39.40
CA PRO A 91 -18.40 10.43 39.39
C PRO A 91 -17.93 11.17 38.14
N ALA A 92 -18.89 11.68 37.35
CA ALA A 92 -18.59 12.39 36.12
C ALA A 92 -17.66 13.58 36.44
N PRO A 93 -16.51 13.71 35.75
CA PRO A 93 -15.77 14.95 35.76
C PRO A 93 -16.72 16.10 35.36
N PRO A 94 -16.56 17.31 35.93
CA PRO A 94 -17.27 18.47 35.42
C PRO A 94 -17.06 18.54 33.91
N ALA A 95 -18.15 18.70 33.16
CA ALA A 95 -18.09 18.74 31.71
C ALA A 95 -17.02 19.75 31.30
N PRO A 96 -16.08 19.39 30.41
CA PRO A 96 -15.17 20.39 29.86
C PRO A 96 -16.02 21.50 29.26
N VAL A 97 -15.67 22.75 29.58
CA VAL A 97 -16.23 23.90 28.88
C VAL A 97 -15.76 23.75 27.44
N VAL A 98 -16.64 23.21 26.60
CA VAL A 98 -16.46 23.23 25.17
C VAL A 98 -16.58 24.70 24.81
N GLU A 99 -15.47 25.36 24.50
CA GLU A 99 -15.55 26.56 23.66
C GLU A 99 -16.12 26.08 22.34
N ASP A 100 -17.45 26.15 22.22
CA ASP A 100 -18.16 25.85 21.01
C ASP A 100 -17.67 26.84 19.95
N GLY A 101 -16.69 26.41 19.14
CA GLY A 101 -16.67 26.80 17.74
C GLY A 101 -17.95 26.23 17.13
N GLN A 102 -19.05 26.97 17.31
CA GLN A 102 -20.41 26.46 17.19
C GLN A 102 -20.59 25.65 15.90
N ALA A 103 -20.81 24.35 16.05
CA ALA A 103 -21.38 23.56 14.96
C ALA A 103 -22.78 24.14 14.67
N GLU A 104 -22.98 24.70 13.48
CA GLU A 104 -24.27 25.25 13.11
C GLU A 104 -25.34 24.15 13.17
N PRO A 105 -26.46 24.38 13.89
CA PRO A 105 -27.55 23.42 13.95
C PRO A 105 -28.07 23.09 12.54
N GLY A 106 -28.04 21.81 12.18
CA GLY A 106 -28.53 21.32 10.88
C GLY A 106 -27.43 20.98 9.86
N VAL A 107 -26.16 21.24 10.17
CA VAL A 107 -25.03 20.80 9.34
C VAL A 107 -24.48 19.47 9.87
N PRO A 108 -24.45 18.40 9.06
CA PRO A 108 -23.82 17.14 9.47
C PRO A 108 -22.33 17.36 9.78
N TRP A 109 -21.83 16.72 10.84
CA TRP A 109 -20.44 16.87 11.32
C TRP A 109 -19.37 16.66 10.24
N PHE A 110 -19.63 15.74 9.30
CA PHE A 110 -18.71 15.45 8.19
C PHE A 110 -18.51 16.66 7.27
N HIS A 111 -19.52 17.51 7.15
CA HIS A 111 -19.49 18.70 6.30
C HIS A 111 -18.54 19.76 6.86
N THR A 112 -18.50 19.91 8.19
CA THR A 112 -17.56 20.80 8.88
C THR A 112 -16.12 20.32 8.73
N LEU A 113 -15.90 19.00 8.83
CA LEU A 113 -14.59 18.39 8.66
C LEU A 113 -14.08 18.47 7.21
N TRP A 114 -14.98 18.29 6.24
CA TRP A 114 -14.65 18.43 4.82
C TRP A 114 -14.32 19.89 4.45
N ASN A 115 -15.04 20.86 5.01
CA ASN A 115 -14.75 22.28 4.81
C ASN A 115 -13.42 22.72 5.43
N ASP A 116 -13.01 22.12 6.56
CA ASP A 116 -11.71 22.39 7.18
C ASP A 116 -10.54 21.85 6.34
N VAL A 117 -10.68 20.62 5.81
CA VAL A 117 -9.66 19.99 4.95
C VAL A 117 -9.54 20.67 3.58
N VAL A 118 -10.67 21.09 3.00
CA VAL A 118 -10.69 21.72 1.67
C VAL A 118 -10.37 23.22 1.76
N GLY A 119 -10.53 23.82 2.94
CA GLY A 119 -10.42 25.26 3.17
C GLY A 119 -11.56 26.00 2.48
N ASP A 120 -12.44 26.65 3.24
CA ASP A 120 -13.45 27.52 2.64
C ASP A 120 -12.76 28.63 1.80
N PRO A 121 -13.00 28.72 0.48
CA PRO A 121 -12.40 29.75 -0.36
C PRO A 121 -13.01 31.15 -0.13
N ARG A 122 -13.78 31.36 0.94
CA ARG A 122 -14.32 32.65 1.36
C ARG A 122 -13.80 33.09 2.73
N ARG A 123 -12.50 33.35 2.81
CA ARG A 123 -11.93 34.34 3.72
C ARG A 123 -11.10 35.35 2.94
#